data_AF-A0A7C1YBF6-F1
#
_entry.id   AF-A0A7C1YBF6-F1
#
_cell.length_a   1.000
_cell.length_b   1.000
_cell.length_c   1.000
_cell.angle_alpha   90.00
_cell.angle_beta   90.00
_cell.angle_gamma   90.00
#
_symmetry.space_group_name_H-M   'P 1'
#
loop_
_entity.id
_entity.type
_entity.pdbx_description
1 polymer ?
#
loop_
_entity_poly.entity_id
_entity_poly.type
_entity_poly.pdbx_seq_one_letter_code
_entity_poly.pdbx_strand_id
1 'polypeptide(L)' 'MADRSHSGERTQAVFSCAQQDQPLFAIDLDNLAARQSQNRLSEILTGLWLDYMLENKNPT' A
#
# COMPACT_ATOMS: atom_id res chain seq x y z
N MET A 1 -13.32 16.89 23.43
CA MET A 1 -13.53 15.98 22.29
C MET A 1 -12.70 14.75 22.57
N ALA A 2 -13.31 13.60 22.87
CA ALA A 2 -12.56 12.41 23.29
C ALA A 2 -11.82 11.80 22.10
N ASP A 3 -10.52 11.53 22.29
CA ASP A 3 -9.69 10.78 21.34
C ASP A 3 -10.21 9.34 21.24
N ARG A 4 -10.86 9.01 20.12
CA ARG A 4 -11.40 7.67 19.84
C ARG A 4 -10.40 6.78 19.09
N SER A 5 -9.16 7.20 18.88
CA SER A 5 -8.15 6.44 18.13
C SER A 5 -7.88 5.05 18.71
N HIS A 6 -8.04 4.86 20.02
CA HIS A 6 -7.71 3.63 20.72
C HIS A 6 -8.85 2.59 20.79
N SER A 7 -10.05 2.88 20.26
CA SER A 7 -11.18 1.95 20.35
C SER A 7 -11.21 0.89 19.25
N GLY A 8 -10.31 0.96 18.25
CA GLY A 8 -10.29 0.07 17.09
C GLY A 8 -11.46 0.28 16.10
N GLU A 9 -12.34 1.24 16.39
CA GLU A 9 -13.47 1.60 15.54
C GLU A 9 -12.99 2.46 14.37
N ARG A 10 -13.43 2.12 13.14
CA ARG A 10 -13.13 2.93 11.95
C ARG A 10 -13.96 4.21 11.99
N THR A 11 -13.31 5.30 12.39
CA THR A 11 -13.98 6.59 12.63
C THR A 11 -13.88 7.56 11.46
N GLN A 12 -12.84 7.44 10.63
CA GLN A 12 -12.60 8.34 9.50
C GLN A 12 -11.85 7.64 8.37
N ALA A 13 -12.25 7.89 7.13
CA ALA A 13 -11.47 7.57 5.94
C ALA A 13 -10.67 8.80 5.52
N VAL A 14 -9.39 8.62 5.20
CA VAL A 14 -8.50 9.71 4.77
C VAL A 14 -7.83 9.33 3.46
N PHE A 15 -7.74 10.28 2.54
CA PHE A 15 -6.99 10.15 1.30
C PHE A 15 -5.58 10.73 1.52
N SER A 16 -4.58 9.86 1.63
CA SER A 16 -3.20 10.26 1.92
C SER A 16 -2.60 11.22 0.89
N CYS A 17 -3.11 11.26 -0.33
CA CYS A 17 -2.68 12.22 -1.35
C CYS A 17 -3.06 13.67 -1.02
N ALA A 18 -4.11 13.90 -0.22
CA ALA A 18 -4.52 15.23 0.24
C ALA A 18 -4.13 15.48 1.71
N GLN A 19 -3.97 14.42 2.49
CA GLN A 19 -3.72 14.47 3.94
C GLN A 19 -2.71 13.38 4.32
N GLN A 20 -1.46 13.64 3.96
CA GLN A 20 -0.35 12.71 4.13
C GLN A 20 0.04 12.56 5.61
N ASP A 21 0.08 13.67 6.35
CA ASP A 21 0.43 13.66 7.77
C ASP A 21 -0.75 13.15 8.61
N GLN A 22 -0.55 12.01 9.27
CA GLN A 22 -1.51 11.42 10.18
C GLN A 22 -0.85 11.04 11.50
N PRO A 23 -1.56 11.16 12.64
CA PRO A 23 -1.05 10.68 13.92
C PRO A 23 -0.77 9.18 13.84
N LEU A 24 0.47 8.77 14.14
CA LEU A 24 0.93 7.38 13.96
C LEU A 24 0.00 6.34 14.61
N PHE A 25 -0.46 6.62 15.84
CA PHE A 25 -1.34 5.72 16.60
C PHE A 25 -2.80 5.71 16.13
N ALA A 26 -3.19 6.62 15.25
CA ALA A 26 -4.53 6.66 14.66
C ALA A 26 -4.62 5.90 13.32
N ILE A 27 -3.49 5.40 12.79
CA ILE A 27 -3.44 4.69 11.51
C ILE A 27 -3.83 3.22 11.70
N ASP A 28 -4.85 2.75 10.99
CA ASP A 28 -5.20 1.33 10.85
C ASP A 28 -4.16 0.65 9.94
N LEU A 29 -3.04 0.21 10.54
CA LEU A 29 -1.93 -0.43 9.83
C LEU A 29 -2.31 -1.78 9.21
N ASP A 30 -3.25 -2.51 9.81
CA ASP A 30 -3.74 -3.78 9.27
C ASP A 30 -4.50 -3.56 7.97
N ASN A 31 -5.40 -2.56 7.94
CA ASN A 31 -6.09 -2.18 6.71
C ASN A 31 -5.13 -1.64 5.65
N LEU A 32 -4.14 -0.83 6.06
CA LEU A 32 -3.12 -0.33 5.16
C LEU A 32 -2.33 -1.47 4.50
N ALA A 33 -1.87 -2.45 5.29
CA ALA A 33 -1.15 -3.62 4.80
C ALA A 33 -2.01 -4.50 3.87
N ALA A 34 -3.29 -4.72 4.23
CA ALA A 34 -4.23 -5.45 3.39
C ALA A 34 -4.47 -4.74 2.05
N ARG A 35 -4.52 -3.40 2.02
CA ARG A 35 -4.69 -2.63 0.78
C ARG A 35 -3.43 -2.58 -0.07
N GLN A 36 -2.25 -2.49 0.54
CA GLN A 36 -0.98 -2.54 -0.19
C GLN A 36 -0.74 -3.92 -0.82
N SER A 37 -1.12 -5.00 -0.15
CA SER A 37 -0.85 -6.36 -0.66
C SER A 37 -1.77 -6.81 -1.81
N GLN A 38 -2.87 -6.10 -2.08
CA GLN A 38 -3.84 -6.48 -3.12
C GLN A 38 -3.22 -6.59 -4.53
N ASN A 39 -2.22 -5.75 -4.83
CA ASN A 39 -1.62 -5.72 -6.17
C ASN A 39 -0.36 -6.60 -6.29
N ARG A 40 0.01 -7.34 -5.23
CA ARG A 40 1.29 -8.06 -5.16
C ARG A 40 1.50 -9.08 -6.27
N LEU A 41 0.46 -9.79 -6.70
CA LEU A 41 0.58 -10.76 -7.80
C LEU A 41 0.95 -10.07 -9.12
N SER A 42 0.27 -8.97 -9.44
CA SER A 42 0.53 -8.22 -10.67
C SER A 42 1.93 -7.60 -10.65
N GLU A 43 2.36 -7.05 -9.51
CA GLU A 43 3.73 -6.53 -9.33
C GLU A 43 4.79 -7.60 -9.66
N ILE A 44 4.60 -8.82 -9.14
CA ILE A 44 5.53 -9.94 -9.40
C ILE A 44 5.52 -10.33 -10.89
N LEU A 45 4.34 -10.55 -11.48
CA LEU A 45 4.23 -10.99 -12.87
C LEU A 45 4.78 -9.94 -13.84
N THR A 46 4.51 -8.66 -13.60
CA THR A 46 5.05 -7.56 -14.41
C THR A 46 6.56 -7.46 -14.27
N GLY A 47 7.12 -7.65 -13.09
CA GLY A 47 8.57 -7.72 -12.88
C GLY A 47 9.22 -8.85 -13.68
N LEU A 48 8.71 -10.07 -13.54
CA LEU A 48 9.22 -11.24 -14.29
C LEU A 48 9.16 -11.04 -15.80
N TRP A 49 8.07 -10.45 -16.30
CA TRP A 49 7.92 -10.14 -17.71
C TRP A 49 8.92 -9.08 -18.18
N LEU A 50 9.14 -8.03 -17.36
CA LEU A 50 10.12 -7.00 -17.67
C LEU A 50 11.53 -7.59 -17.74
N ASP A 51 11.90 -8.43 -16.78
CA ASP A 51 13.20 -9.10 -16.74
C ASP A 51 13.42 -9.94 -18.02
N TYR A 52 12.44 -10.77 -18.37
CA TYR A 52 12.47 -11.54 -19.63
C TYR A 52 12.66 -10.63 -20.86
N MET A 53 11.95 -9.50 -20.93
CA MET A 53 12.06 -8.57 -22.05
C MET A 53 13.44 -7.92 -22.14
N LEU A 54 14.07 -7.61 -21.00
CA LEU A 54 15.39 -6.99 -20.94
C LEU A 54 16.50 -7.99 -21.29
N GLU A 55 16.39 -9.24 -20.86
CA GLU A 55 17.31 -10.32 -21.24
C GLU A 55 17.28 -10.60 -22.74
N ASN A 56 16.08 -10.65 -23.36
CA ASN A 56 15.96 -10.92 -24.80
C ASN A 56 16.32 -9.72 -25.71
N LYS A 57 16.33 -8.49 -25.18
CA LYS A 57 16.72 -7.29 -25.95
C LYS A 57 18.22 -7.06 -26.03
N ASN A 58 19.01 -7.72 -25.19
CA ASN A 58 20.47 -7.69 -25.21
C ASN A 58 21.03 -9.07 -25.61
N PRO A 59 20.85 -9.52 -26.87
CA PRO A 59 21.51 -10.73 -27.31
C PRO A 59 23.02 -10.47 -27.34
N THR A 60 23.78 -11.27 -26.58
CA THR A 60 25.23 -11.43 -26.76
C THR A 60 25.56 -11.98 -28.14
#